data_AF-A0AAV7JY11-F1
#
_entry.id   AF-A0AAV7JY11-F1
#
_cell.length_a   1.000
_cell.length_b   1.000
_cell.length_c   1.000
_cell.angle_alpha   90.00
_cell.angle_beta   90.00
_cell.angle_gamma   90.00
#
_symmetry.space_group_name_H-M   'P 1'
#
loop_
_entity.id
_entity.type
_entity.pdbx_description
1 polymer ?
#
loop_
_entity_poly.entity_id
_entity_poly.type
_entity_poly.pdbx_seq_one_letter_code
_entity_poly.pdbx_strand_id
1 'polypeptide(L)'
;MTSALAKIFGSKKGSAPTSEDAITKLRSTEEMLEKKSAFLEKKINEEVAIARKHGTKNKRGAIQALKRKKRLEKQLTQIDGTLSTIEFQREALENANTNTEVLKNMKFAADALKNAHKQLDVDDIHEMMDDIDEQTQLAQEISECISNPVGFGNDIDEDELNAELDDLLNEELEENLLTVDTSALPEVPKLDEAKPLPKVKSKIPAGGDDGDLAALADWAS
;
A
#
# COMPACT_ATOMS: atom_id res chain seq x y z
N MET A 1 -11.82 -58.17 -26.73
CA MET A 1 -11.47 -57.91 -25.32
C MET A 1 -10.77 -56.56 -25.22
N THR A 2 -11.51 -55.48 -25.01
CA THR A 2 -10.93 -54.14 -24.74
C THR A 2 -11.95 -53.31 -23.96
N SER A 3 -12.16 -53.63 -22.68
CA SER A 3 -12.89 -52.74 -21.76
C SER A 3 -12.51 -53.04 -20.31
N ALA A 4 -11.23 -52.85 -19.98
CA ALA A 4 -10.74 -52.93 -18.59
C ALA A 4 -10.12 -51.60 -18.10
N LEU A 5 -9.94 -50.60 -18.97
CA LEU A 5 -9.26 -49.35 -18.60
C LEU A 5 -10.20 -48.17 -18.29
N ALA A 6 -11.49 -48.26 -18.61
CA ALA A 6 -12.46 -47.17 -18.35
C ALA A 6 -13.10 -47.21 -16.95
N LYS A 7 -12.74 -48.18 -16.09
CA LYS A 7 -13.47 -48.46 -14.84
C LYS A 7 -12.69 -48.23 -13.54
N ILE A 8 -11.48 -47.67 -13.62
CA ILE A 8 -10.65 -47.34 -12.44
C ILE A 8 -10.63 -45.83 -12.14
N PHE A 9 -11.02 -44.98 -13.08
CA PHE A 9 -11.30 -43.57 -12.82
C PHE A 9 -12.81 -43.35 -12.63
N GLY A 10 -13.31 -43.85 -11.49
CA GLY A 10 -14.56 -43.38 -10.93
C GLY A 10 -14.39 -41.92 -10.52
N SER A 11 -14.56 -41.01 -11.47
CA SER A 11 -14.73 -39.58 -11.21
C SER A 11 -16.01 -39.41 -10.42
N LYS A 12 -15.88 -39.50 -9.08
CA LYS A 12 -16.83 -38.90 -8.16
C LYS A 12 -16.78 -37.42 -8.54
N LYS A 13 -17.83 -36.94 -9.19
CA LYS A 13 -18.03 -35.54 -9.57
C LYS A 13 -18.09 -34.75 -8.26
N GLY A 14 -16.93 -34.43 -7.70
CA GLY A 14 -16.81 -33.55 -6.55
C GLY A 14 -17.44 -32.25 -6.94
N SER A 15 -18.29 -31.70 -6.07
CA SER A 15 -18.76 -30.32 -6.22
C SER A 15 -17.54 -29.43 -6.53
N ALA A 16 -17.69 -28.54 -7.51
CA ALA A 16 -16.66 -27.54 -7.76
C ALA A 16 -16.32 -26.86 -6.41
N PRO A 17 -15.02 -26.67 -6.10
CA PRO A 17 -14.62 -26.07 -4.83
C PRO A 17 -15.32 -24.72 -4.69
N THR A 18 -15.87 -24.45 -3.51
CA THR A 18 -16.48 -23.15 -3.23
C THR A 18 -15.39 -22.09 -3.07
N SER A 19 -15.74 -20.81 -3.25
CA SER A 19 -14.82 -19.71 -2.99
C SER A 19 -14.28 -19.75 -1.55
N GLU A 20 -15.12 -20.11 -0.57
CA GLU A 20 -14.75 -20.27 0.84
C GLU A 20 -13.71 -21.39 1.05
N ASP A 21 -13.89 -22.54 0.40
CA ASP A 21 -12.92 -23.65 0.46
C ASP A 21 -11.56 -23.23 -0.12
N ALA A 22 -11.60 -22.48 -1.23
CA ALA A 22 -10.40 -21.97 -1.87
C ALA A 22 -9.67 -20.95 -0.98
N ILE A 23 -10.39 -19.99 -0.40
CA ILE A 23 -9.84 -18.99 0.54
C ILE A 23 -9.19 -19.67 1.74
N THR A 24 -9.87 -20.64 2.36
CA THR A 24 -9.35 -21.39 3.50
C THR A 24 -8.03 -22.11 3.15
N LYS A 25 -7.97 -22.70 1.96
CA LYS A 25 -6.77 -23.41 1.49
C LYS A 25 -5.62 -22.47 1.15
N LEU A 26 -5.92 -21.30 0.58
CA LEU A 26 -4.92 -20.25 0.34
C LEU A 26 -4.33 -19.77 1.66
N ARG A 27 -5.16 -19.44 2.66
CA ARG A 27 -4.71 -19.06 4.02
C ARG A 27 -3.82 -20.10 4.67
N SER A 28 -4.19 -21.38 4.59
CA SER A 28 -3.36 -22.47 5.11
C SER A 28 -2.01 -22.57 4.36
N THR A 29 -1.99 -22.26 3.07
CA THR A 29 -0.75 -22.26 2.27
C THR A 29 0.13 -21.05 2.61
N GLU A 30 -0.46 -19.87 2.81
CA GLU A 30 0.23 -18.66 3.30
C GLU A 30 0.94 -18.95 4.62
N GLU A 31 0.22 -19.46 5.63
CA GLU A 31 0.79 -19.80 6.94
C GLU A 31 1.95 -20.80 6.83
N MET A 32 1.85 -21.78 5.93
CA MET A 32 2.92 -22.74 5.67
C MET A 32 4.15 -22.04 5.06
N LEU A 33 3.94 -21.15 4.09
CA LEU A 33 5.01 -20.42 3.40
C LEU A 33 5.69 -19.41 4.34
N GLU A 34 4.94 -18.72 5.19
CA GLU A 34 5.47 -17.83 6.23
C GLU A 34 6.38 -18.60 7.21
N LYS A 35 5.91 -19.74 7.74
CA LYS A 35 6.73 -20.59 8.61
C LYS A 35 8.00 -21.05 7.92
N LYS A 36 7.92 -21.38 6.63
CA LYS A 36 9.08 -21.78 5.82
C LYS A 36 10.04 -20.62 5.57
N SER A 37 9.52 -19.41 5.32
CA SER A 37 10.28 -18.17 5.18
C SER A 37 11.08 -17.89 6.46
N ALA A 38 10.41 -17.84 7.62
CA ALA A 38 11.06 -17.64 8.92
C ALA A 38 12.13 -18.70 9.22
N PHE A 39 11.89 -19.96 8.84
CA PHE A 39 12.90 -21.02 8.97
C PHE A 39 14.13 -20.77 8.10
N LEU A 40 13.95 -20.33 6.85
CA LEU A 40 15.06 -20.01 5.94
C LEU A 40 15.86 -18.79 6.41
N GLU A 41 15.20 -17.75 6.91
CA GLU A 41 15.85 -16.58 7.51
C GLU A 41 16.75 -16.99 8.68
N LYS A 42 16.25 -17.84 9.58
CA LYS A 42 17.05 -18.39 10.68
C LYS A 42 18.27 -19.15 10.15
N LYS A 43 18.11 -19.97 9.12
CA LYS A 43 19.23 -20.72 8.49
C LYS A 43 20.24 -19.80 7.82
N ILE A 44 19.79 -18.71 7.19
CA ILE A 44 20.65 -17.68 6.59
C ILE A 44 21.51 -17.04 7.69
N ASN A 45 20.90 -16.68 8.82
CA ASN A 45 21.60 -16.10 9.97
C ASN A 45 22.64 -17.06 10.58
N GLU A 46 22.31 -18.35 10.68
CA GLU A 46 23.25 -19.40 11.09
C GLU A 46 24.49 -19.46 10.15
N GLU A 47 24.28 -19.45 8.83
CA GLU A 47 25.40 -19.47 7.86
C GLU A 47 26.23 -18.18 7.89
N VAL A 48 25.61 -17.02 8.15
CA VAL A 48 26.32 -15.75 8.38
C VAL A 48 27.21 -15.86 9.61
N ALA A 49 26.71 -16.40 10.72
CA ALA A 49 27.49 -16.59 11.94
C ALA A 49 28.68 -17.53 11.71
N ILE A 50 28.46 -18.64 10.99
CA ILE A 50 29.52 -19.59 10.60
C ILE A 50 30.58 -18.90 9.73
N ALA A 51 30.17 -18.10 8.73
CA ALA A 51 31.08 -17.37 7.87
C ALA A 51 31.94 -16.37 8.67
N ARG A 52 31.33 -15.61 9.59
CA ARG A 52 32.05 -14.68 10.49
C ARG A 52 33.06 -15.40 11.38
N LYS A 53 32.67 -16.54 11.97
CA LYS A 53 33.55 -17.35 12.84
C LYS A 53 34.78 -17.89 12.09
N HIS A 54 34.61 -18.29 10.83
CA HIS A 54 35.70 -18.84 10.02
C HIS A 54 36.49 -17.80 9.23
N GLY A 55 36.01 -16.56 9.08
CA GLY A 55 36.59 -15.55 8.18
C GLY A 55 38.08 -15.28 8.41
N THR A 56 38.55 -15.29 9.66
CA THR A 56 39.95 -14.99 10.01
C THR A 56 40.84 -16.24 10.11
N LYS A 57 40.27 -17.43 10.33
CA LYS A 57 41.02 -18.67 10.63
C LYS A 57 40.93 -19.73 9.54
N ASN A 58 39.86 -19.73 8.75
CA ASN A 58 39.57 -20.72 7.73
C ASN A 58 38.77 -20.10 6.56
N LYS A 59 39.48 -19.44 5.66
CA LYS A 59 38.91 -18.78 4.47
C LYS A 59 38.07 -19.74 3.61
N ARG A 60 38.49 -21.00 3.45
CA ARG A 60 37.75 -22.00 2.68
C ARG A 60 36.39 -22.34 3.32
N GLY A 61 36.36 -22.51 4.64
CA GLY A 61 35.13 -22.76 5.40
C GLY A 61 34.16 -21.58 5.33
N ALA A 62 34.67 -20.35 5.42
CA ALA A 62 33.87 -19.14 5.28
C ALA A 62 33.23 -19.02 3.88
N ILE A 63 33.99 -19.28 2.81
CA ILE A 63 33.47 -19.26 1.43
C ILE A 63 32.36 -20.31 1.24
N GLN A 64 32.49 -21.50 1.80
CA GLN A 64 31.44 -22.53 1.72
C GLN A 64 30.15 -22.11 2.44
N ALA A 65 30.26 -21.48 3.61
CA ALA A 65 29.11 -20.94 4.34
C ALA A 65 28.40 -19.85 3.54
N LEU A 66 29.17 -18.92 2.93
CA LEU A 66 28.61 -17.87 2.07
C LEU A 66 27.89 -18.44 0.82
N LYS A 67 28.41 -19.53 0.23
CA LYS A 67 27.71 -20.23 -0.88
C LYS A 67 26.38 -20.84 -0.42
N ARG A 68 26.33 -21.45 0.76
CA ARG A 68 25.07 -21.99 1.33
C ARG A 68 24.08 -20.87 1.64
N LYS A 69 24.54 -19.78 2.26
CA LYS A 69 23.76 -18.54 2.46
C LYS A 69 23.11 -18.08 1.17
N LYS A 70 23.89 -17.89 0.09
CA LYS A 70 23.38 -17.41 -1.20
C LYS A 70 22.30 -18.33 -1.80
N ARG A 71 22.43 -19.64 -1.62
CA ARG A 71 21.39 -20.60 -2.06
C ARG A 71 20.10 -20.45 -1.25
N LEU A 72 20.21 -20.27 0.07
CA LEU A 72 19.05 -20.06 0.94
C LEU A 72 18.35 -18.74 0.65
N GLU A 73 19.11 -17.65 0.43
CA GLU A 73 18.56 -16.34 0.01
C GLU A 73 17.75 -16.47 -1.28
N LYS A 74 18.26 -17.21 -2.28
CA LYS A 74 17.50 -17.46 -3.51
C LYS A 74 16.19 -18.21 -3.27
N GLN A 75 16.18 -19.17 -2.35
CA GLN A 75 14.96 -19.90 -1.97
C GLN A 75 13.97 -19.01 -1.23
N LEU A 76 14.47 -18.12 -0.36
CA LEU A 76 13.66 -17.15 0.37
C LEU A 76 12.94 -16.20 -0.61
N THR A 77 13.68 -15.57 -1.52
CA THR A 77 13.08 -14.69 -2.55
C THR A 77 12.03 -15.39 -3.42
N GLN A 78 12.22 -16.68 -3.72
CA GLN A 78 11.20 -17.46 -4.44
C GLN A 78 9.93 -17.67 -3.62
N ILE A 79 10.08 -17.92 -2.31
CA ILE A 79 8.94 -18.06 -1.39
C ILE A 79 8.21 -16.74 -1.24
N ASP A 80 8.91 -15.63 -1.08
CA ASP A 80 8.30 -14.30 -0.93
C ASP A 80 7.46 -13.94 -2.17
N GLY A 81 8.01 -14.18 -3.37
CA GLY A 81 7.26 -13.97 -4.61
C GLY A 81 6.04 -14.90 -4.76
N THR A 82 6.16 -16.14 -4.27
CA THR A 82 5.03 -17.09 -4.26
C THR A 82 3.96 -16.67 -3.25
N LEU A 83 4.36 -16.22 -2.06
CA LEU A 83 3.48 -15.75 -1.01
C LEU A 83 2.66 -14.54 -1.50
N SER A 84 3.32 -13.52 -2.06
CA SER A 84 2.65 -12.36 -2.64
C SER A 84 1.64 -12.72 -3.74
N THR A 85 1.96 -13.72 -4.57
CA THR A 85 1.02 -14.22 -5.59
C THR A 85 -0.21 -14.86 -4.97
N ILE A 86 -0.05 -15.63 -3.88
CA ILE A 86 -1.15 -16.31 -3.18
C ILE A 86 -2.03 -15.29 -2.44
N GLU A 87 -1.42 -14.31 -1.78
CA GLU A 87 -2.13 -13.22 -1.10
C GLU A 87 -3.01 -12.45 -2.08
N PHE A 88 -2.46 -12.07 -3.23
CA PHE A 88 -3.21 -11.41 -4.31
C PHE A 88 -4.39 -12.27 -4.81
N GLN A 89 -4.18 -13.58 -4.98
CA GLN A 89 -5.24 -14.49 -5.39
C GLN A 89 -6.34 -14.64 -4.32
N ARG A 90 -5.96 -14.68 -3.03
CA ARG A 90 -6.91 -14.73 -1.92
C ARG A 90 -7.75 -13.47 -1.87
N GLU A 91 -7.13 -12.30 -1.94
CA GLU A 91 -7.82 -11.01 -1.95
C GLU A 91 -8.77 -10.89 -3.15
N ALA A 92 -8.33 -11.30 -4.34
CA ALA A 92 -9.19 -11.32 -5.53
C ALA A 92 -10.43 -12.22 -5.34
N LEU A 93 -10.29 -13.37 -4.67
CA LEU A 93 -11.42 -14.26 -4.35
C LEU A 93 -12.34 -13.66 -3.29
N GLU A 94 -11.79 -13.03 -2.25
CA GLU A 94 -12.56 -12.34 -1.21
C GLU A 94 -13.39 -11.20 -1.83
N ASN A 95 -12.77 -10.35 -2.65
CA ASN A 95 -13.44 -9.29 -3.40
C ASN A 95 -14.52 -9.83 -4.35
N ALA A 96 -14.25 -10.93 -5.06
CA ALA A 96 -15.26 -11.56 -5.92
C ALA A 96 -16.46 -12.10 -5.13
N ASN A 97 -16.24 -12.61 -3.92
CA ASN A 97 -17.30 -13.10 -3.04
C ASN A 97 -18.21 -11.95 -2.58
N THR A 98 -17.61 -10.86 -2.09
CA THR A 98 -18.33 -9.64 -1.70
C THR A 98 -19.11 -9.04 -2.86
N ASN A 99 -18.48 -8.90 -4.04
CA ASN A 99 -19.16 -8.40 -5.24
C ASN A 99 -20.34 -9.30 -5.65
N THR A 100 -20.19 -10.61 -5.53
CA THR A 100 -21.28 -11.56 -5.81
C THR A 100 -22.44 -11.37 -4.83
N GLU A 101 -22.17 -11.11 -3.56
CA GLU A 101 -23.20 -10.84 -2.55
C GLU A 101 -23.94 -9.52 -2.81
N VAL A 102 -23.20 -8.45 -3.13
CA VAL A 102 -23.79 -7.16 -3.54
C VAL A 102 -24.73 -7.35 -4.74
N LEU A 103 -24.29 -8.07 -5.78
CA LEU A 103 -25.12 -8.34 -6.95
C LEU A 103 -26.37 -9.17 -6.63
N LYS A 104 -26.27 -10.14 -5.70
CA LYS A 104 -27.44 -10.90 -5.23
C LYS A 104 -28.44 -9.98 -4.51
N ASN A 105 -27.96 -9.08 -3.66
CA ASN A 105 -28.81 -8.13 -2.95
C ASN A 105 -29.48 -7.13 -3.90
N MET A 106 -28.74 -6.62 -4.88
CA MET A 106 -29.30 -5.76 -5.94
C MET A 106 -30.38 -6.49 -6.74
N LYS A 107 -30.16 -7.75 -7.10
CA LYS A 107 -31.17 -8.56 -7.78
C LYS A 107 -32.41 -8.76 -6.92
N PHE A 108 -32.24 -9.09 -5.64
CA PHE A 108 -33.35 -9.25 -4.71
C PHE A 108 -34.16 -7.95 -4.58
N ALA A 109 -33.49 -6.80 -4.45
CA ALA A 109 -34.14 -5.49 -4.42
C ALA A 109 -34.91 -5.20 -5.73
N ALA A 110 -34.30 -5.48 -6.89
CA ALA A 110 -34.96 -5.30 -8.19
C ALA A 110 -36.19 -6.21 -8.35
N ASP A 111 -36.12 -7.47 -7.90
CA ASP A 111 -37.25 -8.39 -7.90
C ASP A 111 -38.37 -7.93 -6.94
N ALA A 112 -38.01 -7.39 -5.77
CA ALA A 112 -38.97 -6.82 -4.82
C ALA A 112 -39.67 -5.59 -5.40
N LEU A 113 -38.93 -4.64 -6.00
CA LEU A 113 -39.48 -3.48 -6.70
C LEU A 113 -40.41 -3.91 -7.84
N LYS A 114 -40.00 -4.88 -8.66
CA LYS A 114 -40.81 -5.42 -9.74
C LYS A 114 -42.11 -6.04 -9.24
N ASN A 115 -42.08 -6.73 -8.10
CA ASN A 115 -43.29 -7.33 -7.52
C ASN A 115 -44.20 -6.27 -6.90
N ALA A 116 -43.66 -5.24 -6.26
CA ALA A 116 -44.43 -4.09 -5.78
C ALA A 116 -45.13 -3.38 -6.96
N HIS A 117 -44.42 -3.15 -8.07
CA HIS A 117 -44.99 -2.56 -9.29
C HIS A 117 -46.03 -3.45 -10.01
N LYS A 118 -46.01 -4.76 -9.80
CA LYS A 118 -47.07 -5.66 -10.32
C LYS A 118 -48.32 -5.67 -9.45
N GLN A 119 -48.21 -5.26 -8.20
CA GLN A 119 -49.33 -5.15 -7.26
C GLN A 119 -50.03 -3.78 -7.37
N LEU A 120 -49.37 -2.79 -7.98
CA LEU A 120 -49.99 -1.57 -8.48
C LEU A 120 -50.58 -1.90 -9.86
N ASP A 121 -51.89 -2.09 -9.95
CA ASP A 121 -52.55 -2.44 -11.22
C ASP A 121 -52.42 -1.26 -12.20
N VAL A 122 -52.53 -1.50 -13.51
CA VAL A 122 -52.38 -0.45 -14.55
C VAL A 122 -53.35 0.71 -14.36
N ASP A 123 -54.49 0.45 -13.73
CA ASP A 123 -55.48 1.46 -13.38
C ASP A 123 -55.02 2.39 -12.24
N ASP A 124 -54.28 1.89 -11.24
CA ASP A 124 -53.67 2.70 -10.18
C ASP A 124 -52.52 3.56 -10.73
N ILE A 125 -51.87 3.10 -11.82
CA ILE A 125 -50.78 3.85 -12.47
C ILE A 125 -51.31 5.04 -13.26
N HIS A 126 -52.51 4.97 -13.85
CA HIS A 126 -53.12 6.14 -14.51
C HIS A 126 -53.55 7.20 -13.48
N GLU A 127 -54.16 6.80 -12.37
CA GLU A 127 -54.52 7.73 -11.29
C GLU A 127 -53.25 8.31 -10.62
N MET A 128 -52.20 7.50 -10.43
CA MET A 128 -50.92 7.97 -9.91
C MET A 128 -50.14 8.84 -10.92
N MET A 129 -50.28 8.64 -12.24
CA MET A 129 -49.66 9.51 -13.25
C MET A 129 -50.34 10.88 -13.30
N ASP A 130 -51.67 10.93 -13.15
CA ASP A 130 -52.42 12.18 -13.02
C ASP A 130 -52.01 12.92 -11.72
N ASP A 131 -51.92 12.21 -10.59
CA ASP A 131 -51.44 12.78 -9.31
C ASP A 131 -49.95 13.20 -9.37
N ILE A 132 -49.10 12.46 -10.10
CA ILE A 132 -47.69 12.81 -10.29
C ILE A 132 -47.58 14.03 -11.20
N ASP A 133 -48.36 14.17 -12.26
CA ASP A 133 -48.31 15.35 -13.13
C ASP A 133 -48.73 16.61 -12.34
N GLU A 134 -49.76 16.50 -11.49
CA GLU A 134 -50.20 17.56 -10.59
C GLU A 134 -49.12 17.91 -9.53
N GLN A 135 -48.45 16.91 -8.95
CA GLN A 135 -47.37 17.13 -7.99
C GLN A 135 -46.05 17.56 -8.62
N THR A 136 -45.76 17.19 -9.88
CA THR A 136 -44.56 17.64 -10.59
C THR A 136 -44.70 19.10 -10.99
N GLN A 137 -45.92 19.54 -11.35
CA GLN A 137 -46.24 20.96 -11.53
C GLN A 137 -46.11 21.73 -10.21
N LEU A 138 -46.62 21.19 -9.09
CA LEU A 138 -46.45 21.80 -7.77
C LEU A 138 -44.97 21.84 -7.34
N ALA A 139 -44.20 20.80 -7.62
CA ALA A 139 -42.77 20.75 -7.32
C ALA A 139 -41.96 21.72 -8.20
N GLN A 140 -42.36 21.94 -9.45
CA GLN A 140 -41.80 22.99 -10.31
C GLN A 140 -42.18 24.38 -9.81
N GLU A 141 -43.40 24.60 -9.33
CA GLU A 141 -43.85 25.88 -8.76
C GLU A 141 -43.13 26.17 -7.42
N ILE A 142 -42.93 25.15 -6.58
CA ILE A 142 -42.10 25.21 -5.37
C ILE A 142 -40.64 25.43 -5.72
N SER A 143 -40.12 24.72 -6.73
CA SER A 143 -38.75 24.88 -7.18
C SER A 143 -38.53 26.26 -7.79
N GLU A 144 -39.46 26.85 -8.55
CA GLU A 144 -39.39 28.24 -9.01
C GLU A 144 -39.49 29.24 -7.85
N CYS A 145 -40.32 28.98 -6.83
CA CYS A 145 -40.39 29.79 -5.61
C CYS A 145 -39.11 29.71 -4.75
N ILE A 146 -38.45 28.55 -4.71
CA ILE A 146 -37.23 28.30 -3.92
C ILE A 146 -35.95 28.66 -4.69
N SER A 147 -35.95 28.51 -6.02
CA SER A 147 -34.81 28.82 -6.91
C SER A 147 -34.81 30.27 -7.40
N ASN A 148 -35.94 30.98 -7.23
CA ASN A 148 -35.97 32.44 -7.23
C ASN A 148 -36.24 32.99 -5.82
N PRO A 149 -35.41 32.68 -4.81
CA PRO A 149 -35.50 33.35 -3.54
C PRO A 149 -35.04 34.79 -3.80
N VAL A 150 -35.97 35.73 -3.76
CA VAL A 150 -35.63 37.14 -3.71
C VAL A 150 -34.75 37.35 -2.46
N GLY A 151 -33.44 37.34 -2.64
CA GLY A 151 -32.46 37.77 -1.63
C GLY A 151 -31.61 36.74 -0.90
N PHE A 152 -31.50 35.48 -1.32
CA PHE A 152 -30.48 34.56 -0.77
C PHE A 152 -29.71 33.87 -1.91
N GLY A 153 -28.76 34.61 -2.47
CA GLY A 153 -27.80 34.12 -3.45
C GLY A 153 -26.71 33.26 -2.80
N ASN A 154 -26.28 32.25 -3.56
CA ASN A 154 -25.14 31.39 -3.30
C ASN A 154 -23.82 32.18 -3.26
N ASP A 155 -23.49 32.82 -2.16
CA ASP A 155 -22.15 33.36 -1.92
C ASP A 155 -21.51 32.62 -0.74
N ILE A 156 -21.25 31.31 -0.91
CA ILE A 156 -20.24 30.63 -0.12
C ILE A 156 -18.93 30.85 -0.86
N ASP A 157 -18.04 31.66 -0.29
CA ASP A 157 -16.77 32.00 -0.89
C ASP A 157 -15.81 30.81 -0.77
N GLU A 158 -15.46 30.20 -1.90
CA GLU A 158 -14.54 29.07 -1.95
C GLU A 158 -13.15 29.46 -1.41
N ASP A 159 -12.77 30.74 -1.45
CA ASP A 159 -11.50 31.22 -0.91
C ASP A 159 -11.48 31.22 0.63
N GLU A 160 -12.62 31.49 1.29
CA GLU A 160 -12.76 31.42 2.75
C GLU A 160 -12.65 29.97 3.24
N LEU A 161 -13.25 29.03 2.51
CA LEU A 161 -13.22 27.60 2.83
C LEU A 161 -11.82 26.99 2.64
N ASN A 162 -11.06 27.46 1.64
CA ASN A 162 -9.68 27.02 1.43
C ASN A 162 -8.74 27.54 2.52
N ALA A 163 -8.95 28.77 3.01
CA ALA A 163 -8.16 29.31 4.12
C ALA A 163 -8.38 28.53 5.43
N GLU A 164 -9.63 28.15 5.72
CA GLU A 164 -9.95 27.33 6.91
C GLU A 164 -9.33 25.92 6.82
N LEU A 165 -9.25 25.34 5.62
CA LEU A 165 -8.61 24.05 5.40
C LEU A 165 -7.09 24.09 5.63
N ASP A 166 -6.42 25.16 5.18
CA ASP A 166 -4.98 25.32 5.33
C ASP A 166 -4.56 25.51 6.81
N ASP A 167 -5.37 26.22 7.60
CA ASP A 167 -5.13 26.40 9.03
C ASP A 167 -5.19 25.05 9.79
N LEU A 168 -6.18 24.20 9.47
CA LEU A 168 -6.32 22.87 10.08
C LEU A 168 -5.13 21.94 9.78
N LEU A 169 -4.58 21.99 8.56
CA LEU A 169 -3.41 21.20 8.16
C LEU A 169 -2.13 21.64 8.88
N ASN A 170 -1.99 22.93 9.14
CA ASN A 170 -0.83 23.46 9.86
C ASN A 170 -0.85 23.08 11.34
N GLU A 171 -2.02 23.08 11.98
CA GLU A 171 -2.16 22.61 13.37
C GLU A 171 -1.78 21.13 13.51
N GLU A 172 -2.20 20.26 12.58
CA GLU A 172 -1.82 18.84 12.57
C GLU A 172 -0.31 18.65 12.34
N LEU A 173 0.32 19.48 11.50
CA LEU A 173 1.76 19.42 11.26
C LEU A 173 2.57 19.87 12.47
N GLU A 174 2.11 20.91 13.19
CA GLU A 174 2.76 21.40 14.40
C GLU A 174 2.64 20.37 15.55
N GLU A 175 1.49 19.70 15.69
CA GLU A 175 1.31 18.59 16.62
C GLU A 175 2.26 17.41 16.30
N ASN A 176 2.42 17.08 15.01
CA ASN A 176 3.37 16.06 14.56
C ASN A 176 4.84 16.48 14.77
N LEU A 177 5.17 17.76 14.72
CA LEU A 177 6.54 18.24 14.94
C LEU A 177 6.90 18.30 16.44
N LEU A 178 5.94 18.61 17.31
CA LEU A 178 6.12 18.56 18.77
C LEU A 178 6.37 17.13 19.30
N THR A 179 5.99 16.10 18.55
CA THR A 179 6.19 14.70 18.94
C THR A 179 7.53 14.10 18.45
N VAL A 180 8.33 14.85 17.68
CA VAL A 180 9.69 14.42 17.29
C VAL A 180 10.66 14.70 18.44
N ASP A 181 11.14 13.63 19.07
CA ASP A 181 12.11 13.63 20.18
C ASP A 181 13.41 14.37 19.82
N THR A 182 13.61 15.58 20.36
CA THR A 182 14.80 16.41 20.14
C THR A 182 16.03 15.98 20.97
N SER A 183 16.02 14.79 21.59
CA SER A 183 17.13 14.31 22.44
C SER A 183 18.38 13.83 21.68
N ALA A 184 18.41 13.91 20.33
CA ALA A 184 19.51 13.43 19.49
C ALA A 184 20.17 14.51 18.61
N LEU A 185 20.22 15.78 19.05
CA LEU A 185 21.05 16.79 18.40
C LEU A 185 22.54 16.60 18.82
N PRO A 186 23.49 16.45 17.88
CA PRO A 186 24.90 16.33 18.22
C PRO A 186 25.46 17.64 18.77
N GLU A 187 26.14 17.57 19.91
CA GLU A 187 26.76 18.71 20.59
C GLU A 187 27.92 19.27 19.75
N VAL A 188 27.89 20.57 19.47
CA VAL A 188 28.92 21.26 18.67
C VAL A 188 30.22 21.34 19.49
N PRO A 189 31.38 20.90 18.98
CA PRO A 189 32.63 20.96 19.73
C PRO A 189 33.01 22.42 20.03
N LYS A 190 33.10 22.76 21.32
CA LYS A 190 33.72 24.01 21.77
C LYS A 190 35.22 23.93 21.51
N LEU A 191 35.70 24.73 20.55
CA LEU A 191 37.13 24.92 20.33
C LEU A 191 37.69 25.82 21.44
N ASP A 192 38.57 25.26 22.26
CA ASP A 192 39.35 25.99 23.25
C ASP A 192 40.29 27.01 22.58
N GLU A 193 40.37 28.18 23.21
CA GLU A 193 41.20 29.32 22.82
C GLU A 193 42.68 28.93 22.61
N ALA A 194 43.18 29.13 21.40
CA ALA A 194 44.57 28.84 21.05
C ALA A 194 45.55 29.89 21.64
N LYS A 195 46.47 29.43 22.50
CA LYS A 195 47.71 30.15 22.86
C LYS A 195 48.61 30.34 21.63
N PRO A 196 49.40 31.43 21.57
CA PRO A 196 50.16 31.79 20.37
C PRO A 196 51.40 30.92 20.19
N LEU A 197 51.61 30.38 18.99
CA LEU A 197 52.83 29.67 18.59
C LEU A 197 53.91 30.62 18.02
N PRO A 198 55.20 30.28 18.17
CA PRO A 198 56.32 31.17 17.84
C PRO A 198 56.61 31.25 16.34
N LYS A 199 57.07 32.42 15.90
CA LYS A 199 57.46 32.71 14.51
C LYS A 199 58.69 31.90 14.10
N VAL A 200 58.57 31.05 13.07
CA VAL A 200 59.71 30.47 12.34
C VAL A 200 59.70 30.99 10.90
N LYS A 201 60.84 31.55 10.48
CA LYS A 201 61.09 32.07 9.12
C LYS A 201 61.16 30.90 8.12
N SER A 202 60.37 30.94 7.05
CA SER A 202 60.46 30.00 5.93
C SER A 202 61.54 30.40 4.93
N LYS A 203 62.35 29.41 4.51
CA LYS A 203 63.26 29.47 3.38
C LYS A 203 62.73 28.46 2.35
N ILE A 204 62.42 28.93 1.15
CA ILE A 204 61.78 28.17 0.05
C ILE A 204 62.79 27.18 -0.58
N PRO A 205 62.34 25.98 -1.01
CA PRO A 205 62.76 25.48 -2.32
C PRO A 205 61.59 24.94 -3.17
N ALA A 206 61.82 24.95 -4.48
CA ALA A 206 60.87 24.74 -5.58
C ALA A 206 60.27 23.33 -5.71
N GLY A 207 59.05 23.26 -6.26
CA GLY A 207 58.51 22.10 -6.96
C GLY A 207 57.00 21.87 -6.78
N GLY A 208 56.25 21.89 -7.89
CA GLY A 208 55.03 21.08 -8.07
C GLY A 208 53.68 21.80 -8.13
N ASP A 209 53.14 21.87 -9.36
CA ASP A 209 51.71 21.82 -9.73
C ASP A 209 50.76 22.99 -9.37
N ASP A 210 50.76 24.02 -10.21
CA ASP A 210 49.82 25.17 -10.18
C ASP A 210 48.74 25.10 -11.30
N GLY A 211 48.44 23.91 -11.83
CA GLY A 211 47.46 23.73 -12.93
C GLY A 211 45.99 23.68 -12.48
N ASP A 212 45.72 23.07 -11.32
CA ASP A 212 44.34 22.71 -10.93
C ASP A 212 43.63 23.80 -10.10
N LEU A 213 44.38 24.80 -9.60
CA LEU A 213 43.82 25.89 -8.80
C LEU A 213 43.16 27.00 -9.64
N ALA A 214 43.52 27.12 -10.93
CA ALA A 214 42.94 28.11 -11.82
C ALA A 214 41.50 27.76 -12.25
N ALA A 215 41.14 26.46 -12.30
CA ALA A 215 39.82 26.02 -12.73
C ALA A 215 38.72 26.24 -11.68
N LEU A 216 39.08 26.45 -10.40
CA LEU A 216 38.11 26.66 -9.32
C LEU A 216 37.73 28.12 -9.10
N ALA A 217 38.52 29.06 -9.65
CA ALA A 217 38.27 30.50 -9.47
C ALA A 217 37.17 31.05 -10.39
N ASP A 218 36.96 30.45 -11.56
CA ASP A 218 35.99 30.94 -12.56
C ASP A 218 34.55 30.43 -12.36
N TRP A 219 34.29 29.50 -11.43
CA TRP A 219 32.93 29.01 -11.14
C TRP A 219 32.24 29.74 -9.98
N ALA A 220 32.98 30.58 -9.24
CA ALA A 220 32.45 31.33 -8.11
C ALA A 220 32.17 32.82 -8.44
N SER A 221 32.22 33.20 -9.72
CA SER A 221 31.76 34.51 -10.23
C SER A 221 30.44 34.38 -10.99
#